data_AF-A0A3D2HZR7-F1
#
_entry.id   AF-A0A3D2HZR7-F1
#
_cell.length_a   1.000
_cell.length_b   1.000
_cell.length_c   1.000
_cell.angle_alpha   90.00
_cell.angle_beta   90.00
_cell.angle_gamma   90.00
#
_symmetry.space_group_name_H-M   'P 1'
#
loop_
_entity.id
_entity.type
_entity.pdbx_description
1 polymer ?
#
loop_
_entity_poly.entity_id
_entity_poly.type
_entity_poly.pdbx_seq_one_letter_code
_entity_poly.pdbx_strand_id
1 'polypeptide(L)' 'TYKLKFGHRGGNHPVKNLATGKVEITSQNHSYAVDMASLSGTPLTATHVNLLDGTVEGLRCEKD' A
#
# COMPACT_ATOMS: atom_id res chain seq x y z
N THR A 1 6.82 -3.48 -9.62
CA THR A 1 5.37 -3.24 -9.58
C THR A 1 4.67 -4.33 -10.37
N TYR A 2 3.37 -4.50 -10.18
CA TYR A 2 2.57 -5.45 -10.96
C TYR A 2 1.17 -4.90 -11.20
N LYS A 3 0.50 -5.41 -12.25
CA LYS A 3 -0.87 -5.01 -12.61
C LYS A 3 -1.87 -5.78 -11.75
N LEU A 4 -2.78 -5.06 -11.10
CA LEU A 4 -3.89 -5.66 -10.36
C LEU A 4 -4.93 -6.22 -11.35
N LYS A 5 -5.65 -7.28 -10.94
CA LYS A 5 -6.69 -7.91 -11.77
C LYS A 5 -7.81 -6.93 -12.15
N PHE A 6 -8.26 -6.14 -11.17
CA PHE A 6 -9.32 -5.14 -11.36
C PHE A 6 -8.92 -3.72 -10.89
N GLY A 7 -7.89 -3.58 -10.05
CA GLY A 7 -7.45 -2.31 -9.46
C GLY A 7 -8.34 -1.81 -8.31
N HIS A 8 -7.94 -0.72 -7.66
CA HIS A 8 -8.68 -0.08 -6.57
C HIS A 8 -9.29 1.24 -7.06
N ARG A 9 -10.62 1.32 -7.02
CA ARG A 9 -11.43 2.45 -7.53
C ARG A 9 -12.64 2.65 -6.63
N GLY A 10 -12.51 3.53 -5.65
CA GLY A 10 -13.59 3.79 -4.70
C GLY A 10 -13.11 4.60 -3.50
N GLY A 11 -14.08 5.15 -2.76
CA GLY A 11 -13.86 5.98 -1.58
C GLY A 11 -13.91 5.23 -0.24
N ASN A 12 -13.94 3.90 -0.26
CA ASN A 12 -14.21 3.07 0.92
C ASN A 12 -13.13 2.02 1.20
N HIS A 13 -11.91 2.18 0.66
CA HIS A 13 -10.85 1.19 0.84
C HIS A 13 -10.19 1.35 2.22
N PRO A 14 -10.25 0.32 3.09
CA PRO A 14 -9.64 0.35 4.41
C PRO A 14 -8.13 0.12 4.30
N VAL A 15 -7.35 1.11 4.70
CA VAL A 15 -5.88 1.06 4.69
C VAL A 15 -5.37 1.14 6.12
N LYS A 16 -4.50 0.21 6.50
CA LYS A 16 -3.90 0.17 7.83
C LYS A 16 -2.51 0.80 7.80
N ASN A 17 -2.29 1.79 8.66
CA ASN A 17 -0.97 2.29 8.99
C ASN A 17 -0.25 1.27 9.88
N LEU A 18 0.85 0.71 9.40
CA LEU A 18 1.59 -0.35 10.08
C LEU A 18 2.33 0.13 11.33
N ALA A 19 2.70 1.41 11.39
CA ALA A 19 3.42 1.96 12.54
C ALA A 19 2.50 2.24 13.73
N THR A 20 1.27 2.69 13.47
CA THR A 20 0.32 3.09 14.53
C THR A 20 -0.81 2.08 14.77
N GLY A 21 -1.02 1.16 13.82
CA GLY A 21 -2.16 0.24 13.82
C GLY A 21 -3.50 0.88 13.44
N LYS A 22 -3.55 2.21 13.21
CA LYS A 22 -4.77 2.92 12.81
C LYS A 22 -5.24 2.48 11.42
N VAL A 23 -6.55 2.47 11.24
CA VAL A 23 -7.20 2.20 9.96
C VAL A 23 -7.83 3.49 9.44
N GLU A 24 -7.59 3.77 8.17
CA GLU A 24 -8.08 4.93 7.45
C GLU A 24 -8.96 4.46 6.29
N ILE A 25 -10.08 5.13 6.09
CA ILE A 25 -10.90 4.92 4.89
C ILE A 25 -10.39 5.86 3.80
N THR A 26 -9.96 5.31 2.68
CA THR A 26 -9.23 6.04 1.64
C THR A 26 -9.96 6.03 0.31
N SER A 27 -9.72 7.09 -0.48
CA SER A 27 -10.07 7.15 -1.89
C SER A 27 -8.91 6.60 -2.72
N GLN A 28 -9.19 5.58 -3.51
CA GLN A 28 -8.20 4.89 -4.34
C GLN A 28 -8.62 4.95 -5.80
N ASN A 29 -7.65 5.14 -6.70
CA ASN A 29 -7.83 5.09 -8.15
C ASN A 29 -6.54 4.66 -8.86
N HIS A 30 -6.17 3.38 -8.74
CA HIS A 30 -4.96 2.84 -9.36
C HIS A 30 -5.15 1.39 -9.85
N SER A 31 -4.35 1.00 -10.84
CA SER A 31 -4.37 -0.35 -11.45
C SER A 31 -3.09 -1.15 -11.24
N TYR A 32 -2.10 -0.54 -10.61
CA TYR A 32 -0.81 -1.15 -10.33
C TYR A 32 -0.49 -1.01 -8.86
N ALA A 33 0.17 -2.02 -8.30
CA ALA A 33 0.67 -2.00 -6.94
C ALA A 33 2.18 -2.27 -6.93
N VAL A 34 2.82 -1.85 -5.84
CA VAL A 34 4.20 -2.23 -5.56
C VAL A 34 4.20 -3.66 -5.02
N ASP A 35 5.14 -4.48 -5.49
CA ASP A 35 5.35 -5.81 -4.94
C ASP A 35 6.11 -5.68 -3.62
N MET A 36 5.53 -6.19 -2.53
CA MET A 36 6.11 -6.15 -1.20
C MET A 36 7.49 -6.82 -1.18
N ALA A 37 7.67 -7.93 -1.90
CA ALA A 37 8.95 -8.65 -1.97
C ALA A 37 10.03 -7.82 -2.69
N SER A 38 9.63 -6.96 -3.63
CA SER A 38 10.56 -6.11 -4.37
C SER A 38 11.19 -4.98 -3.53
N LEU A 39 10.73 -4.75 -2.30
CA LEU A 39 11.35 -3.79 -1.40
C LEU A 39 12.63 -4.33 -0.74
N SER A 40 12.81 -5.65 -0.72
CA SER A 40 13.99 -6.27 -0.12
C SER A 40 15.27 -5.75 -0.76
N GLY A 41 16.23 -5.29 0.05
CA GLY A 41 17.49 -4.70 -0.41
C GLY A 41 17.40 -3.22 -0.82
N THR A 42 16.24 -2.59 -0.69
CA THR A 42 16.06 -1.14 -0.91
C THR A 42 15.99 -0.40 0.44
N PRO A 43 16.21 0.93 0.49
CA PRO A 43 16.00 1.72 1.72
C PRO A 43 14.52 2.01 2.02
N LEU A 44 13.59 1.39 1.28
CA LEU A 44 12.15 1.63 1.41
C LEU A 44 11.50 0.62 2.35
N THR A 45 10.65 1.12 3.23
CA THR A 45 9.81 0.30 4.13
C THR A 45 8.34 0.58 3.85
N ALA A 46 7.50 -0.46 3.80
CA ALA A 46 6.06 -0.27 3.70
C ALA A 46 5.48 0.34 4.98
N THR A 47 4.66 1.37 4.81
CA THR A 47 4.01 2.07 5.91
C THR A 47 2.51 1.78 5.97
N HIS A 48 1.91 1.45 4.83
CA HIS A 48 0.47 1.23 4.72
C HIS A 48 0.16 0.01 3.87
N VAL A 49 -0.87 -0.73 4.28
CA VAL A 49 -1.39 -1.90 3.55
C VAL A 49 -2.90 -1.83 3.42
N ASN A 50 -3.41 -2.23 2.27
CA ASN A 50 -4.84 -2.42 2.06
C ASN A 50 -5.32 -3.64 2.86
N LEU A 51 -6.37 -3.50 3.65
CA LEU A 51 -6.88 -4.61 4.47
C LEU A 51 -7.74 -5.60 3.67
N LEU A 52 -8.19 -5.24 2.45
CA LEU A 52 -9.01 -6.14 1.63
C LEU A 52 -8.19 -7.23 0.97
N ASP A 53 -6.96 -6.91 0.54
CA ASP A 53 -6.14 -7.82 -0.27
C ASP A 53 -4.63 -7.78 0.06
N GLY A 54 -4.20 -6.94 1.01
CA GLY A 54 -2.82 -6.88 1.49
C GLY A 54 -1.86 -6.12 0.58
N THR A 55 -2.34 -5.39 -0.44
CA THR A 55 -1.46 -4.61 -1.31
C THR A 55 -0.77 -3.48 -0.55
N VAL A 56 0.43 -3.11 -1.01
CA VAL A 56 1.16 -1.94 -0.49
C VAL A 56 0.44 -0.66 -0.92
N GLU A 57 0.10 0.17 0.06
CA GLU A 57 -0.61 1.46 -0.13
C GLU A 57 0.21 2.66 0.37
N GLY A 58 1.43 2.43 0.83
CA GLY A 58 2.32 3.48 1.29
C GLY A 58 3.71 2.97 1.59
N LEU A 59 4.71 3.81 1.31
CA LEU A 59 6.12 3.54 1.51
C LEU A 59 6.77 4.73 2.24
N ARG A 60 7.90 4.48 2.88
CA ARG A 60 8.78 5.52 3.43
C ARG A 60 10.23 5.14 3.13
N CYS A 61 11.02 6.11 2.68
CA CYS A 61 12.48 6.02 2.68
C CYS A 61 12.96 6.63 4.00
N GLU A 62 13.83 5.94 4.75
CA GLU A 62 14.37 6.53 5.99
C GLU A 62 15.41 7.63 5.74
N LYS A 63 15.91 7.73 4.51
CA LYS A 63 16.93 8.72 4.12
C LYS A 63 16.34 10.04 3.62
N ASP A 64 15.04 10.07 3.35
CA ASP A 64 14.29 11.23 2.83
C ASP A 64 13.53 11.92 3.97
#